data_AF-A0A3D6ANX4-F1
#
_entry.id   AF-A0A3D6ANX4-F1
#
_cell.length_a   1.000
_cell.length_b   1.000
_cell.length_c   1.000
_cell.angle_alpha   90.00
_cell.angle_beta   90.00
_cell.angle_gamma   90.00
#
_symmetry.space_group_name_H-M   'P 1'
#
loop_
_entity.id
_entity.type
_entity.pdbx_description
1 polymer ?
#
loop_
_entity_poly.entity_id
_entity_poly.type
_entity_poly.pdbx_seq_one_letter_code
_entity_poly.pdbx_strand_id
1 'polypeptide(L)'
;MQKTSTYQAFKYGIAAVALAVASMSASAAVITYSDRASFDAQGTIVENSNFNDFGAGFDSPGTPFTRGSVTYVSAENLTVGAGTPYSIGQSQTVMSNNYWSPLTGSIANQFNLFGFDAAVTSGPVDITITTNLATYLFSGLTLPNGAPDFAFEGFQATAAGEYFTGFRIDTLGSSYLPGITNVALGNAGAVPEPATAALLGLGLLGFGMARRRRKQ
;
A
#
# COMPACT_ATOMS: atom_id res chain seq x y z
N MET A 1 63.73 -54.69 7.04
CA MET A 1 63.96 -53.46 6.27
C MET A 1 62.75 -52.56 6.49
N GLN A 2 62.98 -51.40 7.15
CA GLN A 2 62.21 -50.13 7.12
C GLN A 2 60.66 -50.15 7.22
N LYS A 3 59.95 -49.30 7.97
CA LYS A 3 60.24 -48.26 8.97
C LYS A 3 58.85 -47.66 9.32
N THR A 4 58.61 -47.36 10.61
CA THR A 4 57.79 -46.23 11.16
C THR A 4 56.30 -46.07 10.76
N SER A 5 55.31 -46.03 11.67
CA SER A 5 55.06 -45.15 12.84
C SER A 5 54.07 -44.02 12.52
N THR A 6 53.12 -43.80 13.47
CA THR A 6 52.37 -42.56 13.80
C THR A 6 51.45 -41.99 12.72
N TYR A 7 50.19 -41.59 12.98
CA TYR A 7 49.73 -40.64 14.00
C TYR A 7 48.24 -40.87 14.35
N GLN A 8 47.92 -40.98 15.64
CA GLN A 8 46.71 -40.36 16.16
C GLN A 8 46.91 -38.84 16.02
N ALA A 9 46.08 -38.15 15.23
CA ALA A 9 45.89 -36.72 15.37
C ALA A 9 44.62 -36.25 14.65
N PHE A 10 43.99 -35.23 15.21
CA PHE A 10 42.95 -34.37 14.63
C PHE A 10 41.49 -34.84 14.70
N LYS A 11 41.01 -34.83 15.94
CA LYS A 11 39.75 -34.16 16.30
C LYS A 11 39.74 -32.73 15.71
N TYR A 12 38.57 -32.30 15.22
CA TYR A 12 38.19 -30.94 14.80
C TYR A 12 38.57 -30.48 13.37
N GLY A 13 37.56 -30.46 12.49
CA GLY A 13 37.41 -29.54 11.36
C GLY A 13 35.91 -29.37 11.12
N ILE A 14 35.25 -28.33 11.65
CA ILE A 14 35.00 -27.03 11.01
C ILE A 14 34.37 -27.27 9.62
N ALA A 15 33.05 -27.28 9.49
CA ALA A 15 32.11 -26.14 9.41
C ALA A 15 31.73 -25.83 7.96
N ALA A 16 30.47 -25.40 7.82
CA ALA A 16 29.88 -24.65 6.72
C ALA A 16 29.53 -25.42 5.43
N VAL A 17 28.51 -24.88 4.75
CA VAL A 17 27.90 -25.29 3.48
C VAL A 17 26.84 -26.40 3.65
N ALA A 18 25.52 -26.18 3.56
CA ALA A 18 24.78 -25.19 2.78
C ALA A 18 23.54 -24.72 3.55
N LEU A 19 23.52 -23.44 3.94
CA LEU A 19 22.28 -22.70 4.19
C LEU A 19 22.26 -21.53 3.19
N ALA A 20 22.19 -21.88 1.91
CA ALA A 20 22.22 -20.91 0.83
C ALA A 20 21.30 -21.36 -0.29
N VAL A 21 20.01 -21.55 0.00
CA VAL A 21 18.93 -21.32 -0.98
C VAL A 21 17.66 -20.99 -0.21
N ALA A 22 17.38 -19.69 -0.10
CA ALA A 22 16.06 -19.07 -0.21
C ALA A 22 16.10 -17.68 0.43
N SER A 23 16.96 -16.80 -0.08
CA SER A 23 16.60 -15.38 -0.11
C SER A 23 15.41 -15.26 -1.07
N MET A 24 14.23 -15.63 -0.60
CA MET A 24 12.98 -15.34 -1.30
C MET A 24 12.89 -13.83 -1.34
N SER A 25 13.08 -13.23 -2.50
CA SER A 25 12.62 -11.87 -2.77
C SER A 25 11.09 -11.90 -2.83
N ALA A 26 10.46 -12.03 -1.66
CA ALA A 26 9.06 -11.70 -1.49
C ALA A 26 9.00 -10.18 -1.29
N SER A 27 8.73 -9.44 -2.35
CA SER A 27 8.35 -8.03 -2.24
C SER A 27 7.17 -7.78 -3.17
N ALA A 28 5.98 -8.16 -2.71
CA ALA A 28 4.82 -7.33 -3.00
C ALA A 28 4.91 -6.18 -2.01
N ALA A 29 5.70 -5.16 -2.36
CA ALA A 29 6.03 -4.08 -1.44
C ALA A 29 4.81 -3.23 -1.08
N VAL A 30 3.73 -3.27 -1.87
CA VAL A 30 2.44 -2.68 -1.53
C VAL A 30 1.36 -3.76 -1.38
N ILE A 31 0.66 -3.77 -0.24
CA ILE A 31 -0.55 -4.56 0.02
C ILE A 31 -1.78 -3.69 -0.21
N THR A 32 -2.85 -4.26 -0.77
CA THR A 32 -4.13 -3.58 -1.03
C THR A 32 -5.23 -4.01 -0.05
N TYR A 33 -6.13 -3.10 0.26
CA TYR A 33 -7.30 -3.30 1.12
C TYR A 33 -8.55 -2.77 0.41
N SER A 34 -9.56 -3.62 0.25
CA SER A 34 -10.86 -3.24 -0.32
C SER A 34 -11.92 -2.88 0.74
N ASP A 35 -11.53 -2.90 2.02
CA ASP A 35 -12.38 -2.62 3.18
C ASP A 35 -11.67 -1.65 4.13
N ARG A 36 -12.39 -0.59 4.50
CA ARG A 36 -11.83 0.49 5.33
C ARG A 36 -11.48 0.01 6.73
N ALA A 37 -12.31 -0.85 7.34
CA ALA A 37 -12.03 -1.34 8.68
C ALA A 37 -10.73 -2.16 8.74
N SER A 38 -10.49 -3.00 7.72
CA SER A 38 -9.27 -3.78 7.59
C SER A 38 -8.02 -2.91 7.36
N PHE A 39 -8.17 -1.80 6.63
CA PHE A 39 -7.10 -0.82 6.41
C PHE A 39 -6.79 -0.01 7.68
N ASP A 40 -7.81 0.51 8.35
CA ASP A 40 -7.66 1.30 9.58
C ASP A 40 -7.03 0.44 10.70
N ALA A 41 -7.25 -0.88 10.69
CA ALA A 41 -6.62 -1.81 11.62
C ALA A 41 -5.09 -1.97 11.43
N GLN A 42 -4.51 -1.50 10.32
CA GLN A 42 -3.08 -1.63 10.07
C GLN A 42 -2.23 -0.60 10.83
N GLY A 43 -2.83 0.47 11.34
CA GLY A 43 -2.07 1.51 12.00
C GLY A 43 -2.89 2.71 12.44
N THR A 44 -2.28 3.89 12.37
CA THR A 44 -2.93 5.15 12.74
C THR A 44 -3.11 6.02 11.50
N ILE A 45 -4.37 6.38 11.22
CA ILE A 45 -4.71 7.38 10.22
C ILE A 45 -4.47 8.76 10.82
N VAL A 46 -3.56 9.52 10.20
CA VAL A 46 -3.13 10.86 10.64
C VAL A 46 -3.99 11.93 9.98
N GLU A 47 -4.36 11.73 8.73
CA GLU A 47 -5.22 12.63 7.98
C GLU A 47 -6.37 11.87 7.33
N ASN A 48 -7.57 12.44 7.38
CA ASN A 48 -8.73 11.97 6.62
C ASN A 48 -9.48 13.19 6.07
N SER A 49 -9.42 13.37 4.75
CA SER A 49 -9.95 14.54 4.06
C SER A 49 -11.07 14.16 3.10
N ASN A 50 -12.25 14.74 3.30
CA ASN A 50 -13.34 14.73 2.30
C ASN A 50 -13.37 16.05 1.53
N PHE A 51 -14.40 16.28 0.69
CA PHE A 51 -14.59 17.52 -0.08
C PHE A 51 -15.97 18.16 0.14
N ASN A 52 -16.67 17.79 1.20
CA ASN A 52 -18.07 18.18 1.42
C ASN A 52 -18.26 19.68 1.71
N ASP A 53 -17.19 20.39 2.06
CA ASP A 53 -17.18 21.84 2.25
C ASP A 53 -17.35 22.64 0.95
N PHE A 54 -17.07 22.04 -0.22
CA PHE A 54 -17.40 22.63 -1.52
C PHE A 54 -18.91 22.58 -1.80
N GLY A 55 -19.61 21.58 -1.24
CA GLY A 55 -21.06 21.47 -1.36
C GLY A 55 -21.55 21.00 -2.74
N ALA A 56 -22.68 21.53 -3.17
CA ALA A 56 -23.39 21.10 -4.38
C ALA A 56 -22.85 21.80 -5.64
N GLY A 57 -22.97 21.14 -6.79
CA GLY A 57 -22.54 21.67 -8.08
C GLY A 57 -21.09 21.34 -8.44
N PHE A 58 -20.48 22.21 -9.23
CA PHE A 58 -19.10 22.13 -9.66
C PHE A 58 -18.29 23.27 -9.06
N ASP A 59 -17.10 22.99 -8.55
CA ASP A 59 -16.12 24.01 -8.21
C ASP A 59 -14.74 23.67 -8.78
N SER A 60 -13.99 24.71 -9.16
CA SER A 60 -12.62 24.59 -9.64
C SER A 60 -11.68 25.13 -8.55
N PRO A 61 -11.17 24.29 -7.63
CA PRO A 61 -10.35 24.74 -6.50
C PRO A 61 -8.94 25.23 -6.89
N GLY A 62 -8.60 25.17 -8.17
CA GLY A 62 -7.29 25.54 -8.71
C GLY A 62 -6.41 24.34 -9.03
N THR A 63 -5.37 24.59 -9.83
CA THR A 63 -4.38 23.58 -10.22
C THR A 63 -2.98 24.20 -10.12
N PRO A 64 -2.15 23.82 -9.13
CA PRO A 64 -2.38 22.78 -8.13
C PRO A 64 -3.43 23.17 -7.07
N PHE A 65 -4.02 22.17 -6.40
CA PHE A 65 -4.85 22.35 -5.22
C PHE A 65 -4.36 21.43 -4.09
N THR A 66 -4.18 21.95 -2.88
CA THR A 66 -3.69 21.18 -1.74
C THR A 66 -4.77 21.02 -0.68
N ARG A 67 -4.97 19.80 -0.19
CA ARG A 67 -5.80 19.47 0.96
C ARG A 67 -5.08 18.46 1.84
N GLY A 68 -4.79 18.87 3.08
CA GLY A 68 -3.88 18.12 3.95
C GLY A 68 -2.50 17.98 3.29
N SER A 69 -1.94 16.78 3.37
CA SER A 69 -0.67 16.41 2.75
C SER A 69 -0.81 15.99 1.28
N VAL A 70 -2.00 16.05 0.67
CA VAL A 70 -2.21 15.73 -0.75
C VAL A 70 -2.29 17.01 -1.57
N THR A 71 -1.47 17.10 -2.62
CA THR A 71 -1.57 18.15 -3.65
C THR A 71 -2.04 17.53 -4.96
N TYR A 72 -3.24 17.90 -5.38
CA TYR A 72 -3.87 17.49 -6.63
C TYR A 72 -3.30 18.31 -7.79
N VAL A 73 -2.82 17.59 -8.81
CA VAL A 73 -2.08 18.12 -9.96
C VAL A 73 -2.62 17.57 -11.28
N SER A 74 -3.90 17.22 -11.31
CA SER A 74 -4.60 16.87 -12.56
C SER A 74 -4.53 18.03 -13.56
N ALA A 75 -4.82 17.80 -14.85
CA ALA A 75 -4.79 18.88 -15.84
C ALA A 75 -5.71 20.05 -15.45
N GLU A 76 -6.87 19.74 -14.88
CA GLU A 76 -7.71 20.66 -14.13
C GLU A 76 -8.37 19.88 -12.98
N ASN A 77 -8.19 20.35 -11.76
CA ASN A 77 -8.90 19.80 -10.60
C ASN A 77 -10.32 20.37 -10.54
N LEU A 78 -11.28 19.49 -10.27
CA LEU A 78 -12.69 19.81 -10.19
C LEU A 78 -13.29 19.10 -8.97
N THR A 79 -14.12 19.78 -8.20
CA THR A 79 -15.01 19.10 -7.26
C THR A 79 -16.37 18.88 -7.90
N VAL A 80 -16.93 17.68 -7.68
CA VAL A 80 -18.22 17.29 -8.21
C VAL A 80 -19.12 16.94 -7.04
N GLY A 81 -20.14 17.76 -6.80
CA GLY A 81 -21.12 17.57 -5.73
C GLY A 81 -22.52 17.28 -6.25
N ALA A 82 -23.47 17.28 -5.32
CA ALA A 82 -24.87 16.98 -5.61
C ALA A 82 -25.45 18.01 -6.60
N GLY A 83 -26.46 17.61 -7.38
CA GLY A 83 -27.10 18.48 -8.38
C GLY A 83 -26.35 18.60 -9.71
N THR A 84 -25.18 17.99 -9.85
CA THR A 84 -24.50 17.80 -11.14
C THR A 84 -25.09 16.60 -11.89
N PRO A 85 -24.91 16.51 -13.23
CA PRO A 85 -25.35 15.34 -13.99
C PRO A 85 -24.48 14.10 -13.75
N TYR A 86 -23.38 14.21 -13.02
CA TYR A 86 -22.45 13.10 -12.80
C TYR A 86 -22.78 12.33 -11.52
N SER A 87 -22.86 11.02 -11.65
CA SER A 87 -23.19 10.11 -10.55
C SER A 87 -22.21 10.20 -9.38
N ILE A 88 -20.93 10.40 -9.65
CA ILE A 88 -19.86 10.45 -8.64
C ILE A 88 -20.03 11.53 -7.56
N GLY A 89 -20.84 12.57 -7.81
CA GLY A 89 -21.10 13.63 -6.84
C GLY A 89 -22.46 13.54 -6.13
N GLN A 90 -23.28 12.53 -6.40
CA GLN A 90 -24.68 12.53 -5.94
C GLN A 90 -24.83 12.33 -4.43
N SER A 91 -24.03 11.45 -3.82
CA SER A 91 -24.13 11.12 -2.40
C SER A 91 -23.16 11.91 -1.52
N GLN A 92 -22.04 12.37 -2.07
CA GLN A 92 -21.07 13.25 -1.41
C GLN A 92 -20.21 13.97 -2.45
N THR A 93 -19.59 15.07 -2.05
CA THR A 93 -18.70 15.82 -2.93
C THR A 93 -17.36 15.09 -3.06
N VAL A 94 -16.89 14.95 -4.30
CA VAL A 94 -15.65 14.26 -4.64
C VAL A 94 -14.66 15.19 -5.30
N MET A 95 -13.37 14.89 -5.16
CA MET A 95 -12.35 15.40 -6.04
C MET A 95 -12.31 14.58 -7.32
N SER A 96 -12.30 15.27 -8.44
CA SER A 96 -12.26 14.72 -9.78
C SER A 96 -11.32 15.58 -10.64
N ASN A 97 -11.32 15.31 -11.94
CA ASN A 97 -10.63 16.11 -12.94
C ASN A 97 -11.62 16.63 -13.97
N ASN A 98 -11.18 17.59 -14.77
CA ASN A 98 -11.86 17.95 -16.01
C ASN A 98 -11.09 17.36 -17.22
N TYR A 99 -11.78 17.17 -18.35
CA TYR A 99 -11.21 16.90 -19.68
C TYR A 99 -10.50 15.57 -19.96
N TRP A 100 -11.09 14.42 -19.60
CA TRP A 100 -10.54 13.09 -19.99
C TRP A 100 -9.08 12.91 -19.56
N SER A 101 -8.70 13.62 -18.51
CA SER A 101 -7.36 13.57 -17.96
C SER A 101 -7.34 12.60 -16.77
N PRO A 102 -6.17 12.12 -16.37
CA PRO A 102 -6.04 11.32 -15.16
C PRO A 102 -6.22 12.20 -13.93
N LEU A 103 -6.94 11.71 -12.93
CA LEU A 103 -6.93 12.33 -11.60
C LEU A 103 -5.58 12.02 -10.94
N THR A 104 -4.78 13.05 -10.68
CA THR A 104 -3.40 12.89 -10.22
C THR A 104 -3.15 13.69 -8.94
N GLY A 105 -2.40 13.11 -8.00
CA GLY A 105 -1.97 13.81 -6.80
C GLY A 105 -0.57 13.40 -6.34
N SER A 106 0.15 14.34 -5.74
CA SER A 106 1.39 14.09 -5.00
C SER A 106 1.12 14.08 -3.50
N ILE A 107 1.77 13.20 -2.77
CA ILE A 107 1.64 13.04 -1.32
C ILE A 107 2.93 13.56 -0.66
N ALA A 108 2.77 14.51 0.26
CA ALA A 108 3.84 15.02 1.11
C ALA A 108 4.03 14.13 2.34
N ASN A 109 5.15 14.33 3.04
CA ASN A 109 5.57 13.53 4.21
C ASN A 109 5.81 12.05 3.88
N GLN A 110 6.08 11.23 4.90
CA GLN A 110 6.45 9.82 4.76
C GLN A 110 5.34 8.91 5.30
N PHE A 111 4.21 8.86 4.60
CA PHE A 111 3.10 7.96 4.94
C PHE A 111 3.27 6.60 4.26
N ASN A 112 3.05 5.52 5.00
CA ASN A 112 3.05 4.16 4.46
C ASN A 112 1.66 3.50 4.51
N LEU A 113 0.62 4.25 4.89
CA LEU A 113 -0.79 3.95 4.61
C LEU A 113 -1.40 5.07 3.77
N PHE A 114 -2.06 4.71 2.68
CA PHE A 114 -2.79 5.61 1.80
C PHE A 114 -4.08 4.94 1.34
N GLY A 115 -5.22 5.60 1.45
CA GLY A 115 -6.47 5.07 0.93
C GLY A 115 -7.49 6.15 0.64
N PHE A 116 -8.55 5.80 -0.06
CA PHE A 116 -9.62 6.72 -0.42
C PHE A 116 -10.88 5.94 -0.79
N ASP A 117 -12.02 6.60 -0.68
CA ASP A 117 -13.28 6.11 -1.24
C ASP A 117 -13.36 6.58 -2.70
N ALA A 118 -13.56 5.68 -3.65
CA ALA A 118 -13.58 5.97 -5.07
C ALA A 118 -14.85 5.47 -5.78
N ALA A 119 -15.22 6.21 -6.81
CA ALA A 119 -16.27 5.84 -7.75
C ALA A 119 -15.89 6.31 -9.17
N VAL A 120 -16.56 5.75 -10.17
CA VAL A 120 -16.40 6.16 -11.57
C VAL A 120 -17.75 6.21 -12.25
N THR A 121 -17.97 7.14 -13.16
CA THR A 121 -19.26 7.23 -13.86
C THR A 121 -19.55 6.02 -14.76
N SER A 122 -18.50 5.36 -15.27
CA SER A 122 -18.61 4.14 -16.06
C SER A 122 -17.23 3.49 -16.26
N GLY A 123 -17.24 2.18 -16.57
CA GLY A 123 -16.07 1.41 -16.97
C GLY A 123 -15.00 1.21 -15.89
N PRO A 124 -13.95 0.43 -16.21
CA PRO A 124 -12.83 0.21 -15.31
C PRO A 124 -11.86 1.39 -15.29
N VAL A 125 -11.05 1.43 -14.23
CA VAL A 125 -9.94 2.36 -14.05
C VAL A 125 -8.62 1.64 -13.81
N ASP A 126 -7.53 2.32 -14.14
CA ASP A 126 -6.19 1.92 -13.73
C ASP A 126 -5.73 2.87 -12.62
N ILE A 127 -5.27 2.30 -11.51
CA ILE A 127 -4.71 3.07 -10.39
C ILE A 127 -3.21 2.84 -10.35
N THR A 128 -2.45 3.91 -10.48
CA THR A 128 -1.00 3.91 -10.30
C THR A 128 -0.66 4.53 -8.95
N ILE A 129 0.05 3.78 -8.10
CA ILE A 129 0.57 4.24 -6.81
C ILE A 129 2.08 4.39 -6.92
N THR A 130 2.59 5.56 -6.53
CA THR A 130 4.03 5.86 -6.54
C THR A 130 4.53 5.97 -5.12
N THR A 131 5.64 5.30 -4.83
CA THR A 131 6.39 5.40 -3.58
C THR A 131 7.76 6.03 -3.83
N ASN A 132 8.54 6.22 -2.77
CA ASN A 132 9.94 6.62 -2.89
C ASN A 132 10.85 5.50 -3.45
N LEU A 133 10.38 4.26 -3.52
CA LEU A 133 11.18 3.11 -3.98
C LEU A 133 10.72 2.55 -5.33
N ALA A 134 9.42 2.62 -5.65
CA ALA A 134 8.87 2.02 -6.85
C ALA A 134 7.53 2.65 -7.27
N THR A 135 7.00 2.17 -8.40
CA THR A 135 5.65 2.47 -8.89
C THR A 135 4.89 1.18 -9.11
N TYR A 136 3.64 1.14 -8.64
CA TYR A 136 2.76 -0.02 -8.68
C TYR A 136 1.52 0.32 -9.51
N LEU A 137 1.22 -0.51 -10.52
CA LEU A 137 0.05 -0.37 -11.38
C LEU A 137 -0.98 -1.44 -11.03
N PHE A 138 -2.20 -1.00 -10.74
CA PHE A 138 -3.37 -1.82 -10.53
C PHE A 138 -4.34 -1.57 -11.68
N SER A 139 -4.29 -2.43 -12.70
CA SER A 139 -5.06 -2.25 -13.93
C SER A 139 -6.43 -2.90 -13.88
N GLY A 140 -7.40 -2.29 -14.57
CA GLY A 140 -8.73 -2.86 -14.80
C GLY A 140 -9.59 -2.96 -13.55
N LEU A 141 -9.37 -2.09 -12.56
CA LEU A 141 -10.15 -2.08 -11.33
C LEU A 141 -11.59 -1.67 -11.60
N THR A 142 -12.53 -2.41 -11.02
CA THR A 142 -13.95 -2.12 -11.12
C THR A 142 -14.37 -1.30 -9.92
N LEU A 143 -14.70 -0.02 -10.16
CA LEU A 143 -15.27 0.87 -9.16
C LEU A 143 -16.78 0.99 -9.36
N PRO A 144 -17.56 1.22 -8.30
CA PRO A 144 -18.99 1.42 -8.41
C PRO A 144 -19.31 2.71 -9.17
N ASN A 145 -20.52 2.74 -9.72
CA ASN A 145 -21.13 3.96 -10.18
C ASN A 145 -21.47 4.82 -8.94
N GLY A 146 -20.92 6.02 -8.82
CA GLY A 146 -20.95 6.81 -7.57
C GLY A 146 -22.32 7.34 -7.12
N ALA A 147 -23.41 6.96 -7.81
CA ALA A 147 -24.76 7.33 -7.45
C ALA A 147 -25.22 6.59 -6.17
N PRO A 148 -25.23 5.25 -6.10
CA PRO A 148 -25.53 4.53 -4.87
C PRO A 148 -24.36 4.43 -3.87
N ASP A 149 -23.13 4.20 -4.35
CA ASP A 149 -22.04 3.71 -3.49
C ASP A 149 -20.65 4.18 -3.93
N PHE A 150 -19.70 4.08 -3.01
CA PHE A 150 -18.26 4.17 -3.24
C PHE A 150 -17.58 2.85 -2.86
N ALA A 151 -16.48 2.51 -3.52
CA ALA A 151 -15.59 1.44 -3.07
C ALA A 151 -14.40 2.04 -2.35
N PHE A 152 -13.98 1.40 -1.26
CA PHE A 152 -12.76 1.78 -0.58
C PHE A 152 -11.56 1.12 -1.26
N GLU A 153 -10.55 1.92 -1.59
CA GLU A 153 -9.26 1.47 -2.09
C GLU A 153 -8.16 1.93 -1.13
N GLY A 154 -7.53 0.97 -0.46
CA GLY A 154 -6.46 1.19 0.51
C GLY A 154 -5.15 0.50 0.11
N PHE A 155 -4.03 1.13 0.44
CA PHE A 155 -2.67 0.72 0.10
C PHE A 155 -1.77 0.84 1.32
N GLN A 156 -0.98 -0.20 1.59
CA GLN A 156 0.08 -0.19 2.59
C GLN A 156 1.43 -0.48 1.96
N ALA A 157 2.39 0.42 2.14
CA ALA A 157 3.79 0.14 1.82
C ALA A 157 4.41 -0.68 2.95
N THR A 158 5.00 -1.83 2.60
CA THR A 158 5.49 -2.85 3.54
C THR A 158 7.01 -2.98 3.54
N ALA A 159 7.69 -2.47 2.51
CA ALA A 159 9.15 -2.44 2.54
C ALA A 159 9.65 -1.41 3.55
N ALA A 160 10.73 -1.75 4.24
CA ALA A 160 11.32 -0.88 5.26
C ALA A 160 11.74 0.46 4.65
N GLY A 161 11.23 1.57 5.20
CA GLY A 161 11.51 2.93 4.71
C GLY A 161 10.78 3.31 3.41
N GLU A 162 9.84 2.50 2.95
CA GLU A 162 8.98 2.84 1.82
C GLU A 162 7.79 3.69 2.29
N TYR A 163 7.48 4.74 1.52
CA TYR A 163 6.36 5.64 1.75
C TYR A 163 5.80 6.16 0.43
N PHE A 164 4.52 6.52 0.42
CA PHE A 164 3.80 7.02 -0.74
C PHE A 164 4.24 8.45 -1.09
N THR A 165 4.44 8.70 -2.37
CA THR A 165 4.83 10.01 -2.93
C THR A 165 3.80 10.54 -3.93
N GLY A 166 2.90 9.69 -4.42
CA GLY A 166 1.80 10.13 -5.28
C GLY A 166 0.92 9.00 -5.78
N PHE A 167 -0.12 9.39 -6.49
CA PHE A 167 -1.06 8.49 -7.15
C PHE A 167 -1.58 9.10 -8.44
N ARG A 168 -2.11 8.23 -9.29
CA ARG A 168 -2.78 8.59 -10.54
C ARG A 168 -3.89 7.60 -10.82
N ILE A 169 -5.05 8.10 -11.22
CA ILE A 169 -6.22 7.30 -11.62
C ILE A 169 -6.51 7.62 -13.08
N ASP A 170 -6.29 6.64 -13.94
CA ASP A 170 -6.58 6.69 -15.37
C ASP A 170 -7.91 6.00 -15.64
N THR A 171 -8.81 6.66 -16.36
CA THR A 171 -10.01 5.99 -16.87
C THR A 171 -9.75 5.40 -18.24
N LEU A 172 -10.32 4.22 -18.52
CA LEU A 172 -10.06 3.50 -19.78
C LEU A 172 -11.01 3.90 -20.92
N GLY A 173 -11.84 4.93 -20.72
CA GLY A 173 -12.79 5.43 -21.71
C GLY A 173 -12.92 6.94 -21.70
N SER A 174 -13.10 7.52 -22.88
CA SER A 174 -13.18 8.97 -23.11
C SER A 174 -14.49 9.61 -22.65
N SER A 175 -15.21 9.03 -21.71
CA SER A 175 -16.40 9.66 -21.09
C SER A 175 -16.54 9.25 -19.63
N TYR A 176 -15.49 8.62 -19.08
CA TYR A 176 -15.47 8.08 -17.74
C TYR A 176 -14.81 9.11 -16.85
N LEU A 177 -15.47 9.43 -15.76
CA LEU A 177 -15.05 10.44 -14.82
C LEU A 177 -14.82 9.77 -13.46
N PRO A 178 -13.58 9.72 -12.96
CA PRO A 178 -13.28 9.17 -11.65
C PRO A 178 -13.55 10.24 -10.58
N GLY A 179 -13.96 9.82 -9.39
CA GLY A 179 -14.10 10.68 -8.23
C GLY A 179 -13.55 10.00 -7.00
N ILE A 180 -12.80 10.73 -6.17
CA ILE A 180 -12.34 10.26 -4.87
C ILE A 180 -12.74 11.18 -3.73
N THR A 181 -12.90 10.63 -2.54
CA THR A 181 -13.18 11.34 -1.29
C THR A 181 -12.71 10.53 -0.09
N ASN A 182 -12.86 11.06 1.12
CA ASN A 182 -12.41 10.44 2.37
C ASN A 182 -10.97 9.90 2.28
N VAL A 183 -10.08 10.74 1.73
CA VAL A 183 -8.68 10.43 1.46
C VAL A 183 -7.95 10.32 2.79
N ALA A 184 -7.48 9.11 3.09
CA ALA A 184 -6.83 8.74 4.33
C ALA A 184 -5.31 8.58 4.12
N LEU A 185 -4.53 9.23 4.98
CA LEU A 185 -3.08 9.07 5.07
C LEU A 185 -2.69 8.67 6.48
N GLY A 186 -1.76 7.73 6.62
CA GLY A 186 -1.41 7.19 7.91
C GLY A 186 -0.06 6.48 7.96
N ASN A 187 0.22 5.95 9.14
CA ASN A 187 1.39 5.14 9.40
C ASN A 187 0.97 3.78 9.96
N ALA A 188 1.38 2.72 9.29
CA ALA A 188 1.22 1.35 9.76
C ALA A 188 1.92 1.20 11.12
N GLY A 189 1.25 0.52 12.05
CA GLY A 189 1.83 0.16 13.32
C GLY A 189 2.98 -0.82 13.12
N ALA A 190 3.89 -0.89 14.11
CA ALA A 190 4.84 -1.99 14.16
C ALA A 190 4.03 -3.29 14.31
N VAL A 191 3.91 -4.07 13.22
CA VAL A 191 3.33 -5.41 13.28
C VAL A 191 4.21 -6.22 14.22
N PRO A 192 3.69 -6.73 15.37
CA PRO A 192 4.46 -7.63 16.21
C PRO A 192 4.90 -8.80 15.35
N GLU A 193 6.21 -9.06 15.28
CA GLU A 193 6.73 -10.17 14.46
C GLU A 193 5.93 -11.44 14.76
N PRO A 194 5.50 -12.19 13.73
CA PRO A 194 4.73 -13.40 13.94
C PRO A 194 5.44 -14.28 14.96
N ALA A 195 4.71 -14.75 15.97
CA ALA A 195 5.22 -15.64 17.01
C ALA A 195 5.93 -16.89 16.43
N THR A 196 5.79 -17.17 15.13
CA THR A 196 6.57 -18.12 14.35
C THR A 196 8.08 -17.89 14.41
N ALA A 197 8.57 -16.64 14.40
CA ALA A 197 9.99 -16.34 14.56
C ALA A 197 10.47 -16.66 15.98
N ALA A 198 9.66 -16.33 16.99
CA ALA A 198 9.91 -16.70 18.39
C ALA A 198 9.84 -18.23 18.62
N LEU A 199 8.89 -18.92 17.98
CA LEU A 199 8.75 -20.38 18.03
C LEU A 199 9.88 -21.10 17.31
N LEU A 200 10.37 -20.57 16.19
CA LEU A 200 11.56 -21.09 15.50
C LEU A 200 12.81 -20.93 16.39
N GLY A 201 12.97 -19.77 17.03
CA GLY A 201 14.05 -19.52 17.98
C GLY A 201 13.99 -20.44 19.20
N LEU A 202 12.82 -20.60 19.81
CA LEU A 202 12.61 -21.50 20.95
C LEU A 202 12.76 -22.97 20.56
N GLY A 203 12.31 -23.36 19.37
CA GLY A 203 12.46 -24.71 18.83
C GLY A 203 13.94 -25.08 18.67
N LEU A 204 14.75 -24.19 18.08
CA LEU A 204 16.19 -24.40 17.91
C LEU A 204 16.94 -24.48 19.25
N LEU A 205 16.57 -23.63 20.22
CA LEU A 205 17.14 -23.67 21.57
C LEU A 205 16.75 -24.97 22.32
N GLY A 206 15.50 -25.41 22.18
CA GLY A 206 15.01 -26.67 22.74
C GLY A 206 15.72 -27.90 22.17
N PHE A 207 15.91 -27.96 20.85
CA PHE A 207 16.69 -29.03 20.19
C PHE A 207 18.16 -29.03 20.60
N GLY A 208 18.77 -27.85 20.81
CA GLY A 208 20.13 -27.71 21.32
C GLY A 208 20.31 -28.28 22.73
N MET A 209 19.37 -28.01 23.64
CA MET A 209 19.40 -28.54 25.01
C MET A 209 19.09 -30.04 25.07
N ALA A 210 18.15 -30.54 24.26
CA ALA A 210 17.81 -31.96 24.20
C ALA A 210 19.00 -32.83 23.74
N ARG A 211 19.83 -32.33 22.83
CA ARG A 211 21.04 -33.02 22.38
C ARG A 211 22.12 -33.10 23.46
N ARG A 212 22.16 -32.15 24.39
CA ARG A 212 23.12 -32.10 25.49
C ARG A 212 22.81 -33.12 26.60
N ARG A 213 21.52 -33.41 26.81
CA ARG A 213 21.05 -34.41 27.81
C ARG A 213 21.25 -35.87 27.38
N ARG A 214 21.46 -36.16 26.10
CA ARG A 214 21.75 -37.53 25.61
C ARG A 214 23.24 -37.92 25.67
N LYS A 215 24.10 -37.05 26.20
CA LYS A 215 25.56 -37.29 26.32
C LYS A 215 26.05 -37.36 27.78
N GLN A 216 25.13 -37.42 28.73
CA GLN A 216 25.39 -37.82 30.12
C GLN A 216 24.72 -39.17 30.35
#